data_AF-A0A7R9N9J3-F1
#
_entry.id   AF-A0A7R9N9J3-F1
#
_cell.length_a   1.000
_cell.length_b   1.000
_cell.length_c   1.000
_cell.angle_alpha   90.00
_cell.angle_beta   90.00
_cell.angle_gamma   90.00
#
_symmetry.space_group_name_H-M   'P 1'
#
loop_
_entity.id
_entity.type
_entity.pdbx_description
1 polymer ?
#
loop_
_entity_poly.entity_id
_entity_poly.type
_entity_poly.pdbx_seq_one_letter_code
_entity_poly.pdbx_strand_id
1 'polypeptide(L)'
;MAKCKFKSGAWECPLEALPGEEYCYWHREEEGKEPDDAKLRELKENEIREVFLRKAKLSEKELERAFLSHADLQGADLRFADLQRANLSDADLQGAYLGDVDLQGANLLGANLQGADLEGANLQGANLECADLQGANLEYVDLQGANLSDADLQGAYLGIADLQKANLECADLQKANLECADLQKANLECADLQGADLWSAKLQGADLSHVNLEGANLFGARVDAETRLDGANLTYANLYHSYLDETKTLRNAKFDSEKEINEIVADFLKRRNKDLAILDVEEIGRDNSEVVARLLEECLVRYVCRWKIVFFDRKRRRVVRIPRNAKSKIFQRLRKRGRNSEEAKNYVEMSELNDLIEREGLEKYLYKGSVEELYEASYEVYNNLYYFYIQNGRLEEALRMHYRRCEVRRKLLRERGWINCLRSWIYDLFILKLLTGYGVKISRPLVASAIIISIFAFLFWLTNGIVKNVNGTVAPDFFDYVYHSVITFTSLGYSNIQPNLAVGHIPQVLAALESMLGALMMALLIFTITYRVSR
;
A
#
# COMPACT_ATOMS: atom_id res chain seq x y z
N MET A 1 -22.44 -31.23 -51.24
CA MET A 1 -23.11 -30.29 -50.31
C MET A 1 -23.28 -31.09 -49.03
N ALA A 2 -22.74 -30.75 -47.85
CA ALA A 2 -22.03 -29.57 -47.36
C ALA A 2 -20.52 -29.83 -47.15
N LYS A 3 -19.73 -28.76 -47.01
CA LYS A 3 -18.26 -28.71 -46.95
C LYS A 3 -17.90 -27.91 -45.71
N CYS A 4 -16.94 -28.34 -44.89
CA CYS A 4 -16.18 -27.37 -44.10
C CYS A 4 -15.25 -26.61 -45.07
N LYS A 5 -15.69 -25.44 -45.53
CA LYS A 5 -14.94 -24.50 -46.35
C LYS A 5 -14.96 -23.13 -45.70
N PHE A 6 -13.82 -22.49 -45.61
CA PHE A 6 -13.83 -21.05 -45.51
C PHE A 6 -13.86 -20.39 -46.89
N LYS A 7 -14.95 -19.67 -47.12
CA LYS A 7 -15.01 -18.60 -48.12
C LYS A 7 -14.82 -17.30 -47.35
N SER A 8 -13.96 -16.40 -47.83
CA SER A 8 -13.78 -15.03 -47.30
C SER A 8 -12.92 -14.87 -46.01
N GLY A 9 -11.85 -15.67 -45.77
CA GLY A 9 -10.87 -15.39 -44.67
C GLY A 9 -10.34 -16.42 -43.60
N ALA A 10 -10.51 -17.77 -43.63
CA ALA A 10 -9.99 -18.77 -42.62
C ALA A 10 -10.27 -20.31 -42.83
N TRP A 11 -9.48 -21.08 -43.58
CA TRP A 11 -9.24 -22.54 -43.33
C TRP A 11 -10.27 -23.66 -43.69
N GLU A 12 -9.72 -24.73 -44.29
CA GLU A 12 -10.37 -25.98 -44.71
C GLU A 12 -9.87 -27.13 -43.80
N CYS A 13 -10.77 -27.98 -43.30
CA CYS A 13 -10.40 -29.12 -42.43
C CYS A 13 -9.67 -30.21 -43.24
N PRO A 14 -8.53 -30.75 -42.77
CA PRO A 14 -7.77 -31.78 -43.49
C PRO A 14 -8.43 -33.17 -43.45
N LEU A 15 -9.46 -33.36 -42.63
CA LEU A 15 -10.18 -34.62 -42.49
C LEU A 15 -11.60 -34.50 -43.05
N GLU A 16 -11.97 -35.46 -43.89
CA GLU A 16 -13.33 -35.56 -44.44
C GLU A 16 -14.31 -36.10 -43.38
N ALA A 17 -15.57 -35.66 -43.45
CA ALA A 17 -16.65 -36.19 -42.61
C ALA A 17 -16.97 -37.65 -42.95
N LEU A 18 -17.43 -38.44 -41.97
CA LEU A 18 -17.83 -39.82 -42.24
C LEU A 18 -19.12 -39.86 -43.08
N PRO A 19 -19.40 -40.98 -43.80
CA PRO A 19 -20.63 -41.12 -44.57
C PRO A 19 -21.88 -40.95 -43.71
N GLY A 20 -22.68 -39.92 -44.02
CA GLY A 20 -23.90 -39.56 -43.27
C GLY A 20 -23.73 -38.40 -42.29
N GLU A 21 -22.54 -37.83 -42.17
CA GLU A 21 -22.23 -36.73 -41.26
C GLU A 21 -22.02 -35.40 -42.01
N GLU A 22 -22.41 -34.30 -41.39
CA GLU A 22 -22.22 -32.95 -41.97
C GLU A 22 -20.83 -32.36 -41.68
N TYR A 23 -20.19 -32.81 -40.60
CA TYR A 23 -18.91 -32.31 -40.08
C TYR A 23 -17.98 -33.47 -39.74
N CYS A 24 -16.65 -33.22 -39.73
CA CYS A 24 -15.70 -34.21 -39.22
C CYS A 24 -15.81 -34.34 -37.69
N TYR A 25 -15.17 -35.38 -37.13
CA TYR A 25 -15.15 -35.64 -35.69
C TYR A 25 -14.82 -34.39 -34.84
N TRP A 26 -13.83 -33.60 -35.26
CA TRP A 26 -13.37 -32.43 -34.50
C TRP A 26 -14.35 -31.25 -34.55
N HIS A 27 -15.01 -31.01 -35.69
CA HIS A 27 -15.94 -29.89 -35.86
C HIS A 27 -17.38 -30.20 -35.47
N ARG A 28 -17.69 -31.46 -35.16
CA ARG A 28 -19.01 -31.81 -34.62
C ARG A 28 -19.20 -31.19 -33.24
N GLU A 29 -20.31 -30.47 -33.03
CA GLU A 29 -20.68 -29.91 -31.73
C GLU A 29 -21.25 -30.97 -30.77
N GLU A 30 -20.39 -31.87 -30.31
CA GLU A 30 -20.71 -32.91 -29.32
C GLU A 30 -19.86 -32.66 -28.07
N GLU A 31 -20.50 -32.31 -26.95
CA GLU A 31 -19.80 -32.08 -25.67
C GLU A 31 -19.32 -33.40 -25.06
N GLY A 32 -18.23 -33.36 -24.29
CA GLY A 32 -17.78 -34.53 -23.54
C GLY A 32 -17.04 -35.56 -24.38
N LYS A 33 -16.48 -35.17 -25.54
CA LYS A 33 -15.68 -36.07 -26.38
C LYS A 33 -14.55 -36.73 -25.61
N GLU A 34 -14.35 -38.01 -25.89
CA GLU A 34 -13.24 -38.81 -25.38
C GLU A 34 -12.43 -39.35 -26.57
N PRO A 35 -11.59 -38.52 -27.22
CA PRO A 35 -10.79 -38.98 -28.34
C PRO A 35 -9.79 -40.04 -27.91
N ASP A 36 -9.71 -41.11 -28.69
CA ASP A 36 -8.67 -42.13 -28.53
C ASP A 36 -7.31 -41.63 -29.03
N ASP A 37 -6.24 -42.39 -28.79
CA ASP A 37 -4.89 -41.97 -29.13
C ASP A 37 -4.65 -41.89 -30.65
N ALA A 38 -5.50 -42.55 -31.47
CA ALA A 38 -5.46 -42.38 -32.91
C ALA A 38 -6.00 -41.00 -33.32
N LYS A 39 -7.12 -40.58 -32.71
CA LYS A 39 -7.67 -39.24 -32.87
C LYS A 39 -6.69 -38.19 -32.37
N LEU A 40 -6.11 -38.35 -31.18
CA LEU A 40 -5.16 -37.35 -30.66
C LEU A 40 -3.93 -37.15 -31.55
N ARG A 41 -3.47 -38.19 -32.25
CA ARG A 41 -2.42 -38.05 -33.27
C ARG A 41 -2.84 -37.17 -34.44
N GLU A 42 -4.11 -37.18 -34.84
CA GLU A 42 -4.62 -36.30 -35.91
C GLU A 42 -4.40 -34.83 -35.56
N LEU A 43 -4.53 -34.42 -34.29
CA LEU A 43 -4.29 -33.05 -33.82
C LEU A 43 -2.81 -32.65 -33.82
N LYS A 44 -1.89 -33.62 -33.77
CA LYS A 44 -0.44 -33.37 -33.82
C LYS A 44 0.09 -33.35 -35.25
N GLU A 45 -0.48 -34.19 -36.12
CA GLU A 45 -0.03 -34.36 -37.50
C GLU A 45 -0.69 -33.37 -38.45
N ASN A 46 -1.88 -32.87 -38.12
CA ASN A 46 -2.66 -31.99 -38.97
C ASN A 46 -2.98 -30.69 -38.25
N GLU A 47 -2.85 -29.55 -38.96
CA GLU A 47 -3.24 -28.23 -38.44
C GLU A 47 -4.77 -28.05 -38.43
N ILE A 48 -5.47 -28.84 -37.60
CA ILE A 48 -6.93 -28.76 -37.44
C ILE A 48 -7.26 -27.60 -36.52
N ARG A 49 -7.84 -26.53 -37.08
CA ARG A 49 -8.24 -25.34 -36.31
C ARG A 49 -9.71 -25.40 -35.91
N GLU A 50 -10.08 -24.63 -34.89
CA GLU A 50 -11.48 -24.49 -34.45
C GLU A 50 -12.12 -25.83 -34.05
N VAL A 51 -11.34 -26.71 -33.41
CA VAL A 51 -11.86 -28.00 -32.95
C VAL A 51 -12.81 -27.81 -31.78
N PHE A 52 -13.94 -28.51 -31.80
CA PHE A 52 -14.93 -28.50 -30.73
C PHE A 52 -14.61 -29.61 -29.72
N LEU A 53 -14.14 -29.22 -28.54
CA LEU A 53 -13.72 -30.09 -27.44
C LEU A 53 -14.29 -29.64 -26.09
N ARG A 54 -15.46 -28.97 -26.09
CA ARG A 54 -16.15 -28.59 -24.85
C ARG A 54 -16.34 -29.79 -23.94
N LYS A 55 -15.94 -29.64 -22.67
CA LYS A 55 -16.03 -30.68 -21.64
C LYS A 55 -15.36 -32.01 -22.01
N ALA A 56 -14.49 -32.01 -23.02
CA ALA A 56 -13.80 -33.22 -23.45
C ALA A 56 -12.95 -33.79 -22.31
N LYS A 57 -12.83 -35.12 -22.25
CA LYS A 57 -11.99 -35.79 -21.25
C LYS A 57 -10.63 -36.09 -21.87
N LEU A 58 -9.68 -35.23 -21.55
CA LEU A 58 -8.32 -35.20 -22.07
C LEU A 58 -7.29 -35.34 -20.93
N SER A 59 -7.72 -35.74 -19.73
CA SER A 59 -6.84 -35.95 -18.59
C SER A 59 -5.78 -37.00 -18.90
N GLU A 60 -4.54 -36.76 -18.47
CA GLU A 60 -3.37 -37.64 -18.70
C GLU A 60 -3.03 -37.89 -20.18
N LYS A 61 -3.62 -37.14 -21.12
CA LYS A 61 -3.39 -37.35 -22.55
C LYS A 61 -2.11 -36.69 -23.04
N GLU A 62 -1.44 -37.36 -23.96
CA GLU A 62 -0.28 -36.82 -24.66
C GLU A 62 -0.73 -35.93 -25.82
N LEU A 63 -0.63 -34.62 -25.65
CA LEU A 63 -0.97 -33.56 -26.61
C LEU A 63 0.23 -32.66 -26.92
N GLU A 64 1.48 -33.09 -26.64
CA GLU A 64 2.69 -32.35 -27.00
C GLU A 64 2.60 -31.91 -28.47
N ARG A 65 2.84 -30.61 -28.70
CA ARG A 65 2.85 -29.95 -30.03
C ARG A 65 1.55 -30.10 -30.82
N ALA A 66 0.42 -30.41 -30.16
CA ALA A 66 -0.88 -30.44 -30.81
C ALA A 66 -1.28 -29.06 -31.34
N PHE A 67 -1.97 -29.04 -32.48
CA PHE A 67 -2.59 -27.86 -33.04
C PHE A 67 -4.01 -27.73 -32.49
N LEU A 68 -4.18 -26.80 -31.55
CA LEU A 68 -5.44 -26.50 -30.85
C LEU A 68 -5.78 -25.00 -30.94
N SER A 69 -5.27 -24.31 -31.96
CA SER A 69 -5.56 -22.88 -32.17
C SER A 69 -7.05 -22.69 -32.44
N HIS A 70 -7.66 -21.71 -31.77
CA HIS A 70 -9.11 -21.45 -31.78
C HIS A 70 -9.98 -22.62 -31.30
N ALA A 71 -9.41 -23.62 -30.62
CA ALA A 71 -10.18 -24.74 -30.11
C ALA A 71 -11.18 -24.28 -29.04
N ASP A 72 -12.37 -24.86 -29.05
CA ASP A 72 -13.37 -24.67 -28.00
C ASP A 72 -13.19 -25.77 -26.95
N LEU A 73 -12.46 -25.47 -25.88
CA LEU A 73 -12.09 -26.36 -24.77
C LEU A 73 -12.79 -25.99 -23.47
N GLN A 74 -13.91 -25.26 -23.53
CA GLN A 74 -14.63 -24.80 -22.34
C GLN A 74 -14.99 -25.98 -21.43
N GLY A 75 -14.60 -25.90 -20.16
CA GLY A 75 -14.84 -26.95 -19.17
C GLY A 75 -14.19 -28.30 -19.47
N ALA A 76 -13.26 -28.39 -20.43
CA ALA A 76 -12.52 -29.61 -20.73
C ALA A 76 -11.69 -30.05 -19.52
N ASP A 77 -11.53 -31.36 -19.34
CA ASP A 77 -10.67 -31.95 -18.33
C ASP A 77 -9.32 -32.29 -18.97
N LEU A 78 -8.30 -31.48 -18.68
CA LEU A 78 -6.93 -31.57 -19.19
C LEU A 78 -5.92 -31.81 -18.07
N ARG A 79 -6.39 -32.22 -16.88
CA ARG A 79 -5.52 -32.46 -15.73
C ARG A 79 -4.44 -33.49 -16.05
N PHE A 80 -3.20 -33.21 -15.65
CA PHE A 80 -2.03 -34.05 -15.94
C PHE A 80 -1.75 -34.31 -17.43
N ALA A 81 -2.39 -33.60 -18.37
CA ALA A 81 -2.10 -33.75 -19.78
C ALA A 81 -0.73 -33.15 -20.13
N ASP A 82 -0.07 -33.71 -21.14
CA ASP A 82 1.14 -33.14 -21.71
C ASP A 82 0.76 -32.28 -22.91
N LEU A 83 0.83 -30.96 -22.76
CA LEU A 83 0.57 -29.96 -23.79
C LEU A 83 1.84 -29.16 -24.11
N GLN A 84 3.03 -29.72 -23.86
CA GLN A 84 4.29 -29.04 -24.11
C GLN A 84 4.35 -28.53 -25.55
N ARG A 85 4.66 -27.25 -25.73
CA ARG A 85 4.76 -26.59 -27.04
C ARG A 85 3.50 -26.74 -27.93
N ALA A 86 2.34 -27.06 -27.36
CA ALA A 86 1.08 -27.07 -28.10
C ALA A 86 0.73 -25.64 -28.55
N ASN A 87 0.02 -25.53 -29.68
CA ASN A 87 -0.52 -24.25 -30.13
C ASN A 87 -1.97 -24.13 -29.71
N LEU A 88 -2.24 -23.36 -28.66
CA LEU A 88 -3.54 -23.03 -28.09
C LEU A 88 -3.90 -21.54 -28.31
N SER A 89 -3.30 -20.89 -29.31
CA SER A 89 -3.58 -19.48 -29.58
C SER A 89 -5.07 -19.25 -29.84
N ASP A 90 -5.64 -18.25 -29.18
CA ASP A 90 -7.06 -17.89 -29.24
C ASP A 90 -8.01 -19.04 -28.90
N ALA A 91 -7.54 -20.08 -28.19
CA ALA A 91 -8.40 -21.17 -27.71
C ALA A 91 -9.29 -20.69 -26.56
N ASP A 92 -10.49 -21.25 -26.47
CA ASP A 92 -11.42 -20.99 -25.38
C ASP A 92 -11.36 -22.10 -24.33
N LEU A 93 -10.62 -21.85 -23.25
CA LEU A 93 -10.38 -22.71 -22.10
C LEU A 93 -11.19 -22.25 -20.87
N GLN A 94 -12.26 -21.46 -21.05
CA GLN A 94 -13.06 -20.95 -19.93
C GLN A 94 -13.52 -22.08 -19.01
N GLY A 95 -13.19 -21.97 -17.73
CA GLY A 95 -13.53 -22.97 -16.71
C GLY A 95 -12.95 -24.37 -16.94
N ALA A 96 -11.94 -24.53 -17.80
CA ALA A 96 -11.27 -25.82 -18.01
C ALA A 96 -10.48 -26.26 -16.76
N TYR A 97 -10.36 -27.58 -16.57
CA TYR A 97 -9.56 -28.18 -15.50
C TYR A 97 -8.17 -28.52 -16.04
N LEU A 98 -7.17 -27.76 -15.63
CA LEU A 98 -5.78 -27.80 -16.10
C LEU A 98 -4.80 -28.08 -14.94
N GLY A 99 -5.29 -28.57 -13.79
CA GLY A 99 -4.45 -28.91 -12.63
C GLY A 99 -3.31 -29.86 -13.02
N ASP A 100 -2.08 -29.51 -12.62
CA ASP A 100 -0.84 -30.24 -12.91
C ASP A 100 -0.59 -30.51 -14.42
N VAL A 101 -1.18 -29.73 -15.33
CA VAL A 101 -0.92 -29.85 -16.78
C VAL A 101 0.49 -29.37 -17.13
N ASP A 102 1.14 -30.00 -18.11
CA ASP A 102 2.42 -29.51 -18.65
C ASP A 102 2.20 -28.70 -19.92
N LEU A 103 2.26 -27.37 -19.80
CA LEU A 103 2.15 -26.39 -20.87
C LEU A 103 3.50 -25.72 -21.18
N GLN A 104 4.64 -26.36 -20.86
CA GLN A 104 5.96 -25.76 -21.07
C GLN A 104 6.15 -25.30 -22.53
N GLY A 105 6.44 -24.01 -22.70
CA GLY A 105 6.63 -23.41 -24.02
C GLY A 105 5.41 -23.44 -24.95
N ALA A 106 4.20 -23.72 -24.43
CA ALA A 106 2.97 -23.67 -25.22
C ALA A 106 2.65 -22.24 -25.68
N ASN A 107 1.94 -22.12 -26.79
CA ASN A 107 1.44 -20.83 -27.29
C ASN A 107 -0.03 -20.66 -26.91
N LEU A 108 -0.31 -19.79 -25.95
CA LEU A 108 -1.63 -19.41 -25.42
C LEU A 108 -1.96 -17.94 -25.74
N LEU A 109 -1.33 -17.36 -26.77
CA LEU A 109 -1.59 -15.99 -27.23
C LEU A 109 -3.10 -15.77 -27.39
N GLY A 110 -3.66 -14.78 -26.69
CA GLY A 110 -5.08 -14.44 -26.78
C GLY A 110 -6.06 -15.50 -26.27
N ALA A 111 -5.60 -16.58 -25.62
CA ALA A 111 -6.47 -17.63 -25.12
C ALA A 111 -7.39 -17.12 -23.99
N ASN A 112 -8.63 -17.62 -23.95
CA ASN A 112 -9.56 -17.34 -22.87
C ASN A 112 -9.46 -18.44 -21.80
N LEU A 113 -8.84 -18.14 -20.67
CA LEU A 113 -8.69 -19.01 -19.49
C LEU A 113 -9.50 -18.49 -18.29
N GLN A 114 -10.53 -17.67 -18.52
CA GLN A 114 -11.33 -17.11 -17.43
C GLN A 114 -11.89 -18.23 -16.52
N GLY A 115 -11.59 -18.12 -15.22
CA GLY A 115 -12.01 -19.08 -14.20
C GLY A 115 -11.48 -20.51 -14.39
N ALA A 116 -10.49 -20.73 -15.25
CA ALA A 116 -9.85 -22.03 -15.40
C ALA A 116 -9.02 -22.41 -14.15
N ASP A 117 -8.84 -23.70 -13.93
CA ASP A 117 -8.10 -24.24 -12.80
C ASP A 117 -6.72 -24.76 -13.25
N LEU A 118 -5.67 -23.97 -13.07
CA LEU A 118 -4.27 -24.26 -13.43
C LEU A 118 -3.39 -24.54 -12.19
N GLU A 119 -3.97 -24.97 -11.06
CA GLU A 119 -3.19 -25.28 -9.86
C GLU A 119 -2.04 -26.23 -10.18
N GLY A 120 -0.81 -25.86 -9.81
CA GLY A 120 0.39 -26.67 -10.03
C GLY A 120 0.83 -26.85 -11.50
N ALA A 121 0.19 -26.20 -12.46
CA ALA A 121 0.55 -26.33 -13.87
C ALA A 121 1.99 -25.83 -14.17
N ASN A 122 2.62 -26.43 -15.17
CA ASN A 122 3.92 -25.98 -15.69
C ASN A 122 3.71 -25.13 -16.94
N LEU A 123 3.91 -23.82 -16.85
CA LEU A 123 3.82 -22.85 -17.95
C LEU A 123 5.18 -22.21 -18.25
N GLN A 124 6.29 -22.85 -17.86
CA GLN A 124 7.62 -22.29 -18.05
C GLN A 124 7.87 -21.93 -19.53
N GLY A 125 8.20 -20.66 -19.77
CA GLY A 125 8.45 -20.13 -21.12
C GLY A 125 7.24 -20.13 -22.07
N ALA A 126 6.02 -20.36 -21.58
CA ALA A 126 4.81 -20.30 -22.38
C ALA A 126 4.50 -18.85 -22.83
N ASN A 127 3.79 -18.69 -23.94
CA ASN A 127 3.33 -17.41 -24.44
C ASN A 127 1.85 -17.20 -24.11
N LEU A 128 1.53 -16.44 -23.07
CA LEU A 128 0.20 -16.01 -22.65
C LEU A 128 -0.06 -14.51 -22.93
N GLU A 129 0.65 -13.92 -23.90
CA GLU A 129 0.39 -12.54 -24.32
C GLU A 129 -1.09 -12.34 -24.64
N CYS A 130 -1.68 -11.25 -24.14
CA CYS A 130 -3.10 -10.92 -24.31
C CYS A 130 -4.11 -12.00 -23.84
N ALA A 131 -3.70 -13.00 -23.05
CA ALA A 131 -4.61 -14.01 -22.54
C ALA A 131 -5.57 -13.44 -21.47
N ASP A 132 -6.80 -13.96 -21.42
CA ASP A 132 -7.76 -13.65 -20.35
C ASP A 132 -7.68 -14.73 -19.26
N LEU A 133 -7.12 -14.40 -18.12
CA LEU A 133 -6.95 -15.24 -16.92
C LEU A 133 -7.80 -14.71 -15.75
N GLN A 134 -8.86 -13.93 -16.01
CA GLN A 134 -9.69 -13.35 -14.96
C GLN A 134 -10.22 -14.44 -14.02
N GLY A 135 -9.94 -14.28 -12.72
CA GLY A 135 -10.37 -15.22 -11.69
C GLY A 135 -9.84 -16.66 -11.81
N ALA A 136 -8.85 -16.92 -12.67
CA ALA A 136 -8.24 -18.24 -12.81
C ALA A 136 -7.50 -18.65 -11.52
N ASN A 137 -7.50 -19.95 -11.23
CA ASN A 137 -6.67 -20.52 -10.17
C ASN A 137 -5.28 -20.85 -10.73
N LEU A 138 -4.25 -20.18 -10.24
CA LEU A 138 -2.84 -20.29 -10.65
C LEU A 138 -1.96 -20.56 -9.42
N GLU A 139 -2.53 -21.11 -8.34
CA GLU A 139 -1.75 -21.42 -7.13
C GLU A 139 -0.67 -22.46 -7.46
N TYR A 140 0.54 -22.26 -6.95
CA TYR A 140 1.72 -23.12 -7.19
C TYR A 140 2.16 -23.28 -8.66
N VAL A 141 1.65 -22.46 -9.58
CA VAL A 141 2.01 -22.53 -11.00
C VAL A 141 3.49 -22.16 -11.24
N ASP A 142 4.16 -22.83 -12.18
CA ASP A 142 5.48 -22.42 -12.69
C ASP A 142 5.31 -21.59 -13.97
N LEU A 143 5.47 -20.28 -13.86
CA LEU A 143 5.44 -19.31 -14.96
C LEU A 143 6.85 -18.75 -15.24
N GLN A 144 7.92 -19.45 -14.87
CA GLN A 144 9.28 -18.93 -15.04
C GLN A 144 9.56 -18.59 -16.51
N GLY A 145 9.92 -17.33 -16.77
CA GLY A 145 10.22 -16.83 -18.11
C GLY A 145 9.04 -16.83 -19.10
N ALA A 146 7.81 -17.06 -18.62
CA ALA A 146 6.61 -16.96 -19.46
C ALA A 146 6.35 -15.52 -19.91
N ASN A 147 5.70 -15.35 -21.06
CA ASN A 147 5.25 -14.06 -21.55
C ASN A 147 3.76 -13.87 -21.24
N LEU A 148 3.43 -12.96 -20.33
CA LEU A 148 2.08 -12.54 -19.95
C LEU A 148 1.86 -11.04 -20.24
N SER A 149 2.58 -10.47 -21.22
CA SER A 149 2.38 -9.07 -21.58
C SER A 149 0.94 -8.82 -22.02
N ASP A 150 0.35 -7.73 -21.55
CA ASP A 150 -1.04 -7.33 -21.81
C ASP A 150 -2.10 -8.39 -21.41
N ALA A 151 -1.74 -9.38 -20.59
CA ALA A 151 -2.69 -10.36 -20.09
C ALA A 151 -3.63 -9.77 -19.03
N ASP A 152 -4.87 -10.26 -18.99
CA ASP A 152 -5.84 -9.89 -17.96
C ASP A 152 -5.87 -10.94 -16.85
N LEU A 153 -5.30 -10.62 -15.70
CA LEU A 153 -5.21 -11.45 -14.50
C LEU A 153 -6.06 -10.89 -13.35
N GLN A 154 -7.10 -10.09 -13.65
CA GLN A 154 -7.91 -9.48 -12.59
C GLN A 154 -8.50 -10.56 -11.67
N GLY A 155 -8.23 -10.42 -10.37
CA GLY A 155 -8.71 -11.35 -9.34
C GLY A 155 -8.17 -12.77 -9.43
N ALA A 156 -7.15 -13.04 -10.25
CA ALA A 156 -6.54 -14.37 -10.35
C ALA A 156 -5.81 -14.77 -9.05
N TYR A 157 -5.72 -16.08 -8.78
CA TYR A 157 -5.07 -16.63 -7.59
C TYR A 157 -3.68 -17.15 -7.93
N LEU A 158 -2.64 -16.35 -7.73
CA LEU A 158 -1.22 -16.68 -7.98
C LEU A 158 -0.43 -16.94 -6.68
N GLY A 159 -1.09 -17.49 -5.65
CA GLY A 159 -0.44 -17.80 -4.37
C GLY A 159 0.72 -18.78 -4.57
N ILE A 160 1.90 -18.42 -4.07
CA ILE A 160 3.12 -19.25 -4.13
C ILE A 160 3.57 -19.57 -5.59
N ALA A 161 3.05 -18.86 -6.60
CA ALA A 161 3.46 -19.02 -7.99
C ALA A 161 4.94 -18.64 -8.21
N ASP A 162 5.63 -19.35 -9.11
CA ASP A 162 6.97 -18.97 -9.58
C ASP A 162 6.87 -18.14 -10.87
N LEU A 163 7.07 -16.83 -10.74
CA LEU A 163 7.03 -15.86 -11.84
C LEU A 163 8.42 -15.31 -12.15
N GLN A 164 9.48 -16.03 -11.78
CA GLN A 164 10.85 -15.54 -11.98
C GLN A 164 11.10 -15.23 -13.46
N LYS A 165 11.57 -14.00 -13.73
CA LYS A 165 11.85 -13.51 -15.09
C LYS A 165 10.64 -13.54 -16.05
N ALA A 166 9.43 -13.72 -15.55
CA ALA A 166 8.23 -13.61 -16.38
C ALA A 166 8.07 -12.18 -16.91
N ASN A 167 7.46 -12.04 -18.08
CA ASN A 167 7.10 -10.74 -18.65
C ASN A 167 5.62 -10.46 -18.38
N LEU A 168 5.31 -9.55 -17.47
CA LEU A 168 3.97 -9.06 -17.11
C LEU A 168 3.81 -7.57 -17.50
N GLU A 169 4.55 -7.11 -18.52
CA GLU A 169 4.44 -5.73 -19.02
C GLU A 169 2.97 -5.42 -19.37
N CYS A 170 2.46 -4.29 -18.87
CA CYS A 170 1.08 -3.84 -19.10
C CYS A 170 -0.03 -4.83 -18.67
N ALA A 171 0.30 -5.89 -17.93
CA ALA A 171 -0.69 -6.86 -17.46
C ALA A 171 -1.65 -6.23 -16.43
N ASP A 172 -2.91 -6.65 -16.45
CA ASP A 172 -3.91 -6.24 -15.48
C ASP A 172 -4.00 -7.25 -14.34
N LEU A 173 -3.42 -6.93 -13.19
CA LEU A 173 -3.35 -7.78 -12.00
C LEU A 173 -4.21 -7.19 -10.86
N GLN A 174 -5.21 -6.37 -11.18
CA GLN A 174 -6.03 -5.75 -10.13
C GLN A 174 -6.65 -6.82 -9.24
N LYS A 175 -6.46 -6.66 -7.93
CA LYS A 175 -6.95 -7.57 -6.87
C LYS A 175 -6.44 -9.01 -6.96
N ALA A 176 -5.45 -9.30 -7.81
CA ALA A 176 -4.84 -10.62 -7.87
C ALA A 176 -4.22 -10.99 -6.51
N ASN A 177 -4.29 -12.27 -6.15
CA ASN A 177 -3.59 -12.80 -4.99
C ASN A 177 -2.20 -13.26 -5.42
N LEU A 178 -1.15 -12.57 -4.98
CA LEU A 178 0.26 -12.89 -5.23
C LEU A 178 0.98 -13.22 -3.91
N GLU A 179 0.26 -13.70 -2.90
CA GLU A 179 0.85 -14.04 -1.60
C GLU A 179 1.99 -15.04 -1.78
N CYS A 180 3.15 -14.70 -1.22
CA CYS A 180 4.37 -15.48 -1.27
C CYS A 180 4.89 -15.83 -2.69
N ALA A 181 4.36 -15.19 -3.74
CA ALA A 181 4.81 -15.40 -5.12
C ALA A 181 6.28 -14.99 -5.32
N ASP A 182 6.98 -15.69 -6.21
CA ASP A 182 8.37 -15.41 -6.58
C ASP A 182 8.43 -14.62 -7.88
N LEU A 183 8.50 -13.29 -7.78
CA LEU A 183 8.55 -12.34 -8.91
C LEU A 183 9.98 -11.85 -9.17
N GLN A 184 11.01 -12.57 -8.70
CA GLN A 184 12.39 -12.09 -8.87
C GLN A 184 12.73 -11.89 -10.34
N LYS A 185 13.23 -10.69 -10.66
CA LYS A 185 13.61 -10.29 -12.03
C LYS A 185 12.46 -10.32 -13.05
N ALA A 186 11.22 -10.39 -12.61
CA ALA A 186 10.06 -10.26 -13.49
C ALA A 186 9.97 -8.83 -14.03
N ASN A 187 9.45 -8.68 -15.25
CA ASN A 187 9.08 -7.38 -15.80
C ASN A 187 7.61 -7.11 -15.50
N LEU A 188 7.29 -6.08 -14.73
CA LEU A 188 5.92 -5.59 -14.46
C LEU A 188 5.77 -4.12 -14.87
N GLU A 189 6.58 -3.66 -15.84
CA GLU A 189 6.50 -2.28 -16.31
C GLU A 189 5.07 -1.96 -16.77
N CYS A 190 4.54 -0.83 -16.29
CA CYS A 190 3.17 -0.37 -16.58
C CYS A 190 2.01 -1.31 -16.16
N ALA A 191 2.26 -2.40 -15.42
CA ALA A 191 1.20 -3.28 -14.95
C ALA A 191 0.27 -2.59 -13.94
N ASP A 192 -0.99 -3.05 -13.86
CA ASP A 192 -1.95 -2.57 -12.86
C ASP A 192 -2.12 -3.58 -11.73
N LEU A 193 -1.58 -3.28 -10.55
CA LEU A 193 -1.71 -4.09 -9.32
C LEU A 193 -2.61 -3.39 -8.29
N GLN A 194 -3.58 -2.57 -8.71
CA GLN A 194 -4.47 -1.89 -7.77
C GLN A 194 -5.16 -2.91 -6.86
N GLY A 195 -4.97 -2.74 -5.55
CA GLY A 195 -5.56 -3.61 -4.53
C GLY A 195 -5.08 -5.07 -4.54
N ALA A 196 -4.03 -5.41 -5.29
CA ALA A 196 -3.46 -6.76 -5.29
C ALA A 196 -2.82 -7.12 -3.94
N ASP A 197 -2.78 -8.42 -3.62
CA ASP A 197 -2.20 -8.94 -2.39
C ASP A 197 -0.80 -9.49 -2.64
N LEU A 198 0.26 -8.74 -2.34
CA LEU A 198 1.66 -9.17 -2.48
C LEU A 198 2.29 -9.53 -1.12
N TRP A 199 1.50 -10.06 -0.19
CA TRP A 199 1.99 -10.45 1.13
C TRP A 199 3.22 -11.35 0.99
N SER A 200 4.35 -10.95 1.59
CA SER A 200 5.63 -11.68 1.56
C SER A 200 6.14 -12.08 0.17
N ALA A 201 5.69 -11.41 -0.90
CA ALA A 201 6.17 -11.66 -2.25
C ALA A 201 7.66 -11.28 -2.39
N LYS A 202 8.36 -11.99 -3.27
CA LYS A 202 9.78 -11.75 -3.59
C LYS A 202 9.88 -10.93 -4.86
N LEU A 203 10.30 -9.68 -4.77
CA LEU A 203 10.35 -8.71 -5.88
C LEU A 203 11.79 -8.26 -6.22
N GLN A 204 12.80 -8.97 -5.71
CA GLN A 204 14.20 -8.63 -5.92
C GLN A 204 14.56 -8.61 -7.41
N GLY A 205 15.13 -7.50 -7.88
CA GLY A 205 15.45 -7.29 -9.29
C GLY A 205 14.25 -7.12 -10.24
N ALA A 206 13.01 -7.11 -9.75
CA ALA A 206 11.83 -6.92 -10.60
C ALA A 206 11.74 -5.48 -11.14
N ASP A 207 11.25 -5.33 -12.37
CA ASP A 207 10.95 -4.02 -12.94
C ASP A 207 9.49 -3.65 -12.64
N LEU A 208 9.27 -2.75 -11.69
CA LEU A 208 7.96 -2.21 -11.30
C LEU A 208 7.86 -0.74 -11.75
N SER A 209 8.57 -0.34 -12.82
CA SER A 209 8.50 1.02 -13.35
C SER A 209 7.07 1.31 -13.83
N HIS A 210 6.55 2.49 -13.48
CA HIS A 210 5.21 2.94 -13.85
C HIS A 210 4.03 2.07 -13.38
N VAL A 211 4.29 1.08 -12.52
CA VAL A 211 3.26 0.17 -11.99
C VAL A 211 2.23 0.91 -11.13
N ASN A 212 0.97 0.49 -11.19
CA ASN A 212 -0.06 0.99 -10.28
C ASN A 212 -0.21 0.06 -9.07
N LEU A 213 0.31 0.43 -7.91
CA LEU A 213 0.19 -0.33 -6.65
C LEU A 213 -0.80 0.34 -5.68
N GLU A 214 -1.76 1.14 -6.17
CA GLU A 214 -2.68 1.85 -5.29
C GLU A 214 -3.46 0.87 -4.40
N GLY A 215 -3.34 1.03 -3.09
CA GLY A 215 -4.05 0.18 -2.13
C GLY A 215 -3.57 -1.28 -2.07
N ALA A 216 -2.51 -1.65 -2.78
CA ALA A 216 -1.95 -2.99 -2.76
C ALA A 216 -1.35 -3.35 -1.39
N ASN A 217 -1.30 -4.65 -1.08
CA ASN A 217 -0.67 -5.16 0.12
C ASN A 217 0.80 -5.52 -0.15
N LEU A 218 1.76 -4.78 0.37
CA LEU A 218 3.18 -5.13 0.30
C LEU A 218 3.72 -5.56 1.67
N PHE A 219 2.85 -6.05 2.56
CA PHE A 219 3.27 -6.50 3.87
C PHE A 219 4.32 -7.60 3.75
N GLY A 220 5.49 -7.42 4.36
CA GLY A 220 6.56 -8.42 4.29
C GLY A 220 7.23 -8.58 2.91
N ALA A 221 6.80 -7.84 1.89
CA ALA A 221 7.36 -7.94 0.55
C ALA A 221 8.85 -7.60 0.55
N ARG A 222 9.63 -8.34 -0.24
CA ARG A 222 11.10 -8.20 -0.30
C ARG A 222 11.50 -7.54 -1.59
N VAL A 223 12.14 -6.38 -1.50
CA VAL A 223 12.74 -5.68 -2.64
C VAL A 223 14.21 -5.44 -2.37
N ASP A 224 15.00 -5.25 -3.42
CA ASP A 224 16.44 -4.99 -3.31
C ASP A 224 16.89 -3.81 -4.18
N ALA A 225 18.20 -3.62 -4.28
CA ALA A 225 18.83 -2.56 -5.06
C ALA A 225 18.55 -2.62 -6.56
N GLU A 226 18.23 -3.81 -7.08
CA GLU A 226 17.98 -4.05 -8.50
C GLU A 226 16.50 -3.85 -8.86
N THR A 227 15.59 -3.90 -7.87
CA THR A 227 14.17 -3.61 -8.08
C THR A 227 13.97 -2.15 -8.51
N ARG A 228 13.25 -1.92 -9.62
CA ARG A 228 12.95 -0.58 -10.15
C ARG A 228 11.52 -0.18 -9.82
N LEU A 229 11.29 0.93 -9.12
CA LEU A 229 9.93 1.48 -8.89
C LEU A 229 9.79 2.89 -9.49
N ASP A 230 10.43 3.14 -10.62
CA ASP A 230 10.45 4.48 -11.20
C ASP A 230 9.05 4.88 -11.68
N GLY A 231 8.45 5.91 -11.09
CA GLY A 231 7.11 6.36 -11.45
C GLY A 231 5.96 5.49 -10.92
N ALA A 232 6.25 4.44 -10.15
CA ALA A 232 5.27 3.56 -9.52
C ALA A 232 4.33 4.33 -8.59
N ASN A 233 3.03 4.00 -8.57
CA ASN A 233 2.05 4.60 -7.68
C ASN A 233 1.85 3.74 -6.42
N LEU A 234 2.37 4.17 -5.27
CA LEU A 234 2.23 3.47 -3.98
C LEU A 234 1.17 4.10 -3.06
N THR A 235 0.25 4.88 -3.64
CA THR A 235 -0.77 5.59 -2.86
C THR A 235 -1.64 4.59 -2.09
N TYR A 236 -1.76 4.75 -0.77
CA TYR A 236 -2.48 3.83 0.13
C TYR A 236 -1.96 2.38 0.18
N ALA A 237 -0.81 2.07 -0.41
CA ALA A 237 -0.21 0.75 -0.32
C ALA A 237 0.22 0.45 1.14
N ASN A 238 0.06 -0.81 1.56
CA ASN A 238 0.50 -1.27 2.87
C ASN A 238 1.97 -1.71 2.81
N LEU A 239 2.88 -0.86 3.27
CA LEU A 239 4.33 -1.12 3.31
C LEU A 239 4.82 -1.63 4.67
N TYR A 240 3.91 -2.03 5.56
CA TYR A 240 4.32 -2.47 6.90
C TYR A 240 5.13 -3.77 6.83
N HIS A 241 6.26 -3.86 7.54
CA HIS A 241 7.21 -4.98 7.45
C HIS A 241 7.77 -5.27 6.05
N SER A 242 7.57 -4.40 5.05
CA SER A 242 8.24 -4.56 3.76
C SER A 242 9.76 -4.42 3.95
N TYR A 243 10.53 -5.38 3.45
CA TYR A 243 11.98 -5.31 3.44
C TYR A 243 12.41 -4.46 2.26
N LEU A 244 12.64 -3.18 2.53
CA LEU A 244 13.28 -2.25 1.62
C LEU A 244 14.78 -2.31 1.93
N ASP A 245 15.57 -2.93 1.06
CA ASP A 245 17.03 -2.81 1.16
C ASP A 245 17.43 -1.31 1.13
N GLU A 246 18.59 -0.98 1.69
CA GLU A 246 19.12 0.38 1.88
C GLU A 246 19.48 1.12 0.57
N THR A 247 18.88 0.71 -0.54
CA THR A 247 19.30 1.00 -1.91
C THR A 247 18.13 1.55 -2.72
N LYS A 248 18.41 2.00 -3.96
CA LYS A 248 17.69 3.03 -4.75
C LYS A 248 16.25 2.70 -5.18
N THR A 249 15.65 1.65 -4.63
CA THR A 249 14.40 1.02 -5.06
C THR A 249 13.25 2.01 -5.22
N LEU A 250 13.04 2.92 -4.26
CA LEU A 250 11.90 3.86 -4.25
C LEU A 250 12.21 5.25 -4.87
N ARG A 251 13.28 5.38 -5.67
CA ARG A 251 13.83 6.70 -6.04
C ARG A 251 12.82 7.63 -6.71
N ASN A 252 11.92 7.10 -7.54
CA ASN A 252 10.90 7.90 -8.22
C ASN A 252 9.46 7.38 -8.00
N ALA A 253 9.24 6.60 -6.93
CA ALA A 253 7.89 6.18 -6.58
C ALA A 253 7.05 7.37 -6.10
N LYS A 254 5.76 7.36 -6.44
CA LYS A 254 4.79 8.40 -6.16
C LYS A 254 3.93 8.01 -4.96
N PHE A 255 3.79 8.96 -4.03
CA PHE A 255 2.91 8.87 -2.87
C PHE A 255 2.02 10.12 -2.84
N ASP A 256 0.82 10.02 -3.41
CA ASP A 256 -0.10 11.17 -3.48
C ASP A 256 -0.84 11.40 -2.15
N SER A 257 -0.85 10.40 -1.27
CA SER A 257 -1.46 10.52 0.05
C SER A 257 -0.54 11.28 1.03
N GLU A 258 -1.11 12.22 1.79
CA GLU A 258 -0.39 12.97 2.84
C GLU A 258 0.07 12.06 4.00
N LYS A 259 -0.61 10.92 4.16
CA LYS A 259 -0.44 9.91 5.19
C LYS A 259 -0.55 8.52 4.57
N GLU A 260 0.18 7.57 5.14
CA GLU A 260 -0.02 6.16 4.81
C GLU A 260 -1.28 5.59 5.48
N ILE A 261 -1.69 4.40 5.06
CA ILE A 261 -3.02 3.84 5.34
C ILE A 261 -3.23 3.51 6.83
N ASN A 262 -2.21 3.04 7.54
CA ASN A 262 -2.30 2.68 8.95
C ASN A 262 -2.56 3.92 9.83
N GLU A 263 -1.88 5.04 9.58
CA GLU A 263 -2.08 6.30 10.29
C GLU A 263 -3.49 6.86 10.02
N ILE A 264 -3.98 6.72 8.78
CA ILE A 264 -5.34 7.12 8.40
C ILE A 264 -6.35 6.36 9.25
N VAL A 265 -6.26 5.03 9.28
CA VAL A 265 -7.17 4.14 10.03
C VAL A 265 -7.10 4.42 11.53
N ALA A 266 -5.89 4.55 12.09
CA ALA A 266 -5.68 4.87 13.51
C ALA A 266 -6.34 6.20 13.91
N ASP A 267 -6.14 7.24 13.10
CA ASP A 267 -6.77 8.55 13.31
C ASP A 267 -8.30 8.48 13.24
N PHE A 268 -8.85 7.65 12.34
CA PHE A 268 -10.29 7.44 12.21
C PHE A 268 -10.88 6.77 13.46
N LEU A 269 -10.28 5.68 13.92
CA LEU A 269 -10.72 4.96 15.13
C LEU A 269 -10.67 5.87 16.37
N LYS A 270 -9.62 6.70 16.48
CA LYS A 270 -9.45 7.64 17.61
C LYS A 270 -10.49 8.75 17.69
N ARG A 271 -10.90 9.28 16.54
CA ARG A 271 -11.87 10.39 16.49
C ARG A 271 -13.29 9.94 16.86
N ARG A 272 -13.54 8.64 17.07
CA ARG A 272 -14.88 8.05 17.29
C ARG A 272 -15.89 8.62 16.29
N ASN A 273 -15.52 8.58 15.00
CA ASN A 273 -16.35 9.13 13.95
C ASN A 273 -17.69 8.40 13.93
N LYS A 274 -18.79 9.10 14.24
CA LYS A 274 -20.13 8.50 14.29
C LYS A 274 -20.69 8.15 12.90
N ASP A 275 -20.07 8.70 11.85
CA ASP A 275 -20.59 8.63 10.50
C ASP A 275 -19.90 7.56 9.65
N LEU A 276 -18.63 7.25 9.93
CA LEU A 276 -17.85 6.25 9.21
C LEU A 276 -17.48 5.11 10.15
N ALA A 277 -17.74 3.89 9.71
CA ALA A 277 -17.26 2.65 10.30
C ALA A 277 -16.10 2.09 9.46
N ILE A 278 -15.22 1.34 10.11
CA ILE A 278 -14.21 0.52 9.46
C ILE A 278 -14.66 -0.90 9.73
N LEU A 279 -14.91 -1.66 8.66
CA LEU A 279 -15.35 -3.03 8.76
C LEU A 279 -14.19 -3.97 8.47
N ASP A 280 -14.17 -5.07 9.19
CA ASP A 280 -13.26 -6.20 8.99
C ASP A 280 -13.82 -7.08 7.86
N VAL A 281 -13.05 -7.20 6.78
CA VAL A 281 -13.48 -7.95 5.59
C VAL A 281 -13.46 -9.45 5.87
N GLU A 282 -12.60 -9.94 6.76
CA GLU A 282 -12.57 -11.36 7.12
C GLU A 282 -13.83 -11.77 7.89
N GLU A 283 -14.30 -10.95 8.82
CA GLU A 283 -15.55 -11.20 9.54
C GLU A 283 -16.76 -11.20 8.59
N ILE A 284 -16.77 -10.32 7.59
CA ILE A 284 -17.80 -10.32 6.54
C ILE A 284 -17.74 -11.63 5.74
N GLY A 285 -16.54 -12.05 5.33
CA GLY A 285 -16.33 -13.27 4.54
C GLY A 285 -16.75 -14.56 5.25
N ARG A 286 -16.64 -14.62 6.58
CA ARG A 286 -17.13 -15.77 7.37
C ARG A 286 -18.64 -15.97 7.26
N ASP A 287 -19.41 -14.90 7.08
CA ASP A 287 -20.86 -15.00 6.91
C ASP A 287 -21.28 -15.02 5.43
N ASN A 288 -20.56 -14.31 4.57
CA ASN A 288 -20.88 -14.21 3.15
C ASN A 288 -19.65 -13.87 2.28
N SER A 289 -19.07 -14.89 1.65
CA SER A 289 -17.92 -14.76 0.75
C SER A 289 -18.24 -13.96 -0.53
N GLU A 290 -19.49 -13.99 -1.01
CA GLU A 290 -19.93 -13.25 -2.20
C GLU A 290 -19.82 -11.74 -2.00
N VAL A 291 -20.12 -11.25 -0.78
CA VAL A 291 -19.95 -9.83 -0.45
C VAL A 291 -18.48 -9.44 -0.53
N VAL A 292 -17.57 -10.32 -0.09
CA VAL A 292 -16.13 -10.07 -0.16
C VAL A 292 -15.64 -10.10 -1.60
N ALA A 293 -16.11 -11.04 -2.42
CA ALA A 293 -15.81 -11.08 -3.86
C ALA A 293 -16.20 -9.75 -4.53
N ARG A 294 -17.41 -9.26 -4.29
CA ARG A 294 -17.86 -7.96 -4.81
C ARG A 294 -17.08 -6.76 -4.26
N LEU A 295 -16.66 -6.80 -2.99
CA LEU A 295 -15.82 -5.75 -2.41
C LEU A 295 -14.44 -5.68 -3.10
N LEU A 296 -13.90 -6.85 -3.45
CA LEU A 296 -12.66 -6.97 -4.22
C LEU A 296 -12.89 -6.49 -5.65
N GLU A 297 -13.92 -6.96 -6.35
CA GLU A 297 -14.29 -6.54 -7.71
C GLU A 297 -14.40 -5.01 -7.86
N GLU A 298 -14.90 -4.33 -6.82
CA GLU A 298 -15.06 -2.88 -6.83
C GLU A 298 -13.81 -2.11 -6.36
N CYS A 299 -12.67 -2.77 -6.11
CA CYS A 299 -11.43 -2.18 -5.57
C CYS A 299 -11.64 -1.45 -4.22
N LEU A 300 -12.51 -1.96 -3.35
CA LEU A 300 -12.91 -1.30 -2.09
C LEU A 300 -12.12 -1.78 -0.87
N VAL A 301 -11.51 -2.96 -0.96
CA VAL A 301 -10.68 -3.51 0.11
C VAL A 301 -9.39 -2.71 0.23
N ARG A 302 -8.95 -2.47 1.47
CA ARG A 302 -7.65 -1.89 1.81
C ARG A 302 -6.97 -2.74 2.85
N TYR A 303 -5.65 -2.65 2.89
CA TYR A 303 -4.83 -3.45 3.78
C TYR A 303 -4.22 -2.57 4.87
N VAL A 304 -4.32 -3.02 6.12
CA VAL A 304 -3.69 -2.37 7.28
C VAL A 304 -3.11 -3.41 8.22
N CYS A 305 -1.87 -3.21 8.63
CA CYS A 305 -1.08 -4.23 9.30
C CYS A 305 -1.18 -5.58 8.55
N ARG A 306 -1.89 -6.56 9.13
CA ARG A 306 -2.20 -7.88 8.57
C ARG A 306 -3.67 -8.08 8.16
N TRP A 307 -4.48 -7.03 8.20
CA TRP A 307 -5.93 -7.10 8.11
C TRP A 307 -6.44 -6.52 6.79
N LYS A 308 -7.53 -7.12 6.28
CA LYS A 308 -8.33 -6.59 5.17
C LYS A 308 -9.48 -5.76 5.75
N ILE A 309 -9.60 -4.51 5.33
CA ILE A 309 -10.61 -3.59 5.83
C ILE A 309 -11.40 -2.94 4.69
N VAL A 310 -12.56 -2.42 5.05
CA VAL A 310 -13.36 -1.56 4.17
C VAL A 310 -13.94 -0.38 4.95
N PHE A 311 -14.00 0.79 4.31
CA PHE A 311 -14.60 1.99 4.89
C PHE A 311 -16.10 2.05 4.56
N PHE A 312 -16.95 2.17 5.57
CA PHE A 312 -18.41 2.16 5.42
C PHE A 312 -19.06 3.41 6.03
N ASP A 313 -19.87 4.13 5.26
CA ASP A 313 -20.63 5.28 5.75
C ASP A 313 -21.96 4.82 6.36
N ARG A 314 -22.07 4.93 7.68
CA ARG A 314 -23.24 4.49 8.47
C ARG A 314 -24.52 5.22 8.06
N LYS A 315 -24.42 6.49 7.65
CA LYS A 315 -25.58 7.32 7.31
C LYS A 315 -26.07 7.06 5.91
N ARG A 316 -25.13 6.92 4.97
CA ARG A 316 -25.44 6.68 3.56
C ARG A 316 -25.65 5.20 3.25
N ARG A 317 -25.22 4.29 4.14
CA ARG A 317 -25.23 2.83 3.94
C ARG A 317 -24.50 2.44 2.66
N ARG A 318 -23.29 2.98 2.50
CA ARG A 318 -22.47 2.86 1.31
C ARG A 318 -21.01 2.67 1.68
N VAL A 319 -20.31 1.91 0.86
CA VAL A 319 -18.87 1.70 0.97
C VAL A 319 -18.13 2.89 0.35
N VAL A 320 -16.97 3.25 0.89
CA VAL A 320 -16.17 4.41 0.46
C VAL A 320 -14.90 3.93 -0.25
N ARG A 321 -14.68 4.39 -1.50
CA ARG A 321 -13.48 4.05 -2.30
C ARG A 321 -12.21 4.70 -1.74
N ILE A 322 -12.21 6.02 -1.60
CA ILE A 322 -11.03 6.77 -1.20
C ILE A 322 -11.25 7.38 0.19
N PRO A 323 -10.50 6.95 1.22
CA PRO A 323 -10.48 7.61 2.51
C PRO A 323 -9.64 8.89 2.41
N ARG A 324 -10.06 9.88 1.60
CA ARG A 324 -9.34 11.16 1.53
C ARG A 324 -9.34 11.82 2.91
N ASN A 325 -8.16 12.30 3.30
CA ASN A 325 -7.85 12.93 4.59
C ASN A 325 -9.06 13.65 5.21
N ALA A 326 -9.51 13.15 6.35
CA ALA A 326 -10.51 13.73 7.23
C ALA A 326 -10.11 15.12 7.83
N LYS A 327 -9.24 15.88 7.15
CA LYS A 327 -8.80 17.24 7.51
C LYS A 327 -9.28 18.32 6.55
N SER A 328 -9.79 17.97 5.37
CA SER A 328 -10.33 18.98 4.45
C SER A 328 -11.60 19.60 5.04
N LYS A 329 -11.49 20.82 5.59
CA LYS A 329 -12.63 21.70 5.95
C LYS A 329 -13.58 21.94 4.76
N ILE A 330 -13.17 21.61 3.54
CA ILE A 330 -13.99 21.68 2.33
C ILE A 330 -15.06 20.58 2.36
N PHE A 331 -14.75 19.35 2.77
CA PHE A 331 -15.76 18.26 2.88
C PHE A 331 -16.72 18.43 4.07
N GLN A 332 -16.25 18.97 5.20
CA GLN A 332 -17.16 19.33 6.30
C GLN A 332 -18.17 20.43 5.91
N ARG A 333 -17.82 21.31 4.97
CA ARG A 333 -18.72 22.35 4.43
C ARG A 333 -19.62 21.82 3.29
N LEU A 334 -19.15 20.88 2.47
CA LEU A 334 -19.92 20.25 1.39
C LEU A 334 -21.06 19.35 1.90
N ARG A 335 -20.98 18.90 3.17
CA ARG A 335 -22.08 18.25 3.89
C ARG A 335 -23.40 19.04 3.91
N LYS A 336 -23.39 20.34 3.54
CA LYS A 336 -24.55 21.24 3.53
C LYS A 336 -25.02 21.70 2.14
N ARG A 337 -24.37 21.34 1.04
CA ARG A 337 -24.82 21.74 -0.31
C ARG A 337 -24.77 20.55 -1.27
N GLY A 338 -25.96 20.18 -1.74
CA GLY A 338 -26.19 18.98 -2.53
C GLY A 338 -25.46 18.94 -3.88
N ARG A 339 -25.26 17.68 -4.30
CA ARG A 339 -24.92 17.17 -5.64
C ARG A 339 -23.71 17.80 -6.33
N ASN A 340 -22.58 17.11 -6.27
CA ASN A 340 -21.53 17.13 -7.30
C ASN A 340 -21.16 15.69 -7.70
N SER A 341 -20.91 15.48 -8.99
CA SER A 341 -20.62 14.18 -9.65
C SER A 341 -19.42 13.42 -9.10
N GLU A 342 -18.48 14.10 -8.42
CA GLU A 342 -17.33 13.51 -7.73
C GLU A 342 -17.71 12.77 -6.43
N GLU A 343 -18.74 13.23 -5.70
CA GLU A 343 -19.24 12.47 -4.54
C GLU A 343 -19.90 11.16 -4.98
N ALA A 344 -20.55 11.11 -6.15
CA ALA A 344 -21.17 9.87 -6.62
C ALA A 344 -20.14 8.78 -6.97
N LYS A 345 -18.93 9.17 -7.43
CA LYS A 345 -17.86 8.23 -7.78
C LYS A 345 -17.15 7.64 -6.56
N ASN A 346 -17.16 8.31 -5.41
CA ASN A 346 -16.42 7.86 -4.22
C ASN A 346 -17.19 6.86 -3.35
N TYR A 347 -18.49 6.66 -3.60
CA TYR A 347 -19.33 5.76 -2.82
C TYR A 347 -19.87 4.64 -3.71
N VAL A 348 -19.83 3.42 -3.19
CA VAL A 348 -20.42 2.25 -3.84
C VAL A 348 -21.57 1.76 -2.98
N GLU A 349 -22.71 1.51 -3.63
CA GLU A 349 -23.88 0.94 -3.00
C GLU A 349 -23.82 -0.59 -3.12
N MET A 350 -23.97 -1.28 -1.99
CA MET A 350 -23.91 -2.74 -1.93
C MET A 350 -25.08 -3.23 -1.09
N SER A 351 -26.16 -3.65 -1.76
CA SER A 351 -27.39 -4.16 -1.14
C SER A 351 -27.10 -5.34 -0.21
N GLU A 352 -26.26 -6.26 -0.65
CA GLU A 352 -25.96 -7.51 0.03
C GLU A 352 -25.23 -7.27 1.34
N LEU A 353 -24.28 -6.34 1.34
CA LEU A 353 -23.59 -5.90 2.56
C LEU A 353 -24.56 -5.19 3.51
N ASN A 354 -25.46 -4.35 2.99
CA ASN A 354 -26.46 -3.68 3.79
C ASN A 354 -27.44 -4.67 4.44
N ASP A 355 -27.94 -5.64 3.68
CA ASP A 355 -28.84 -6.70 4.16
C ASP A 355 -28.15 -7.59 5.20
N LEU A 356 -26.85 -7.87 5.01
CA LEU A 356 -26.04 -8.60 5.98
C LEU A 356 -25.89 -7.82 7.28
N ILE A 357 -25.55 -6.52 7.20
CA ILE A 357 -25.43 -5.62 8.35
C ILE A 357 -26.77 -5.46 9.09
N GLU A 358 -27.90 -5.46 8.38
CA GLU A 358 -29.24 -5.37 8.99
C GLU A 358 -29.61 -6.63 9.76
N ARG A 359 -29.24 -7.81 9.25
CA ARG A 359 -29.52 -9.10 9.89
C ARG A 359 -28.65 -9.36 11.12
N GLU A 360 -27.34 -9.21 10.95
CA GLU A 360 -26.34 -9.64 11.95
C GLU A 360 -25.88 -8.50 12.87
N GLY A 361 -26.14 -7.26 12.47
CA GLY A 361 -25.74 -6.05 13.18
C GLY A 361 -24.33 -5.58 12.82
N LEU A 362 -24.20 -4.26 12.58
CA LEU A 362 -22.94 -3.61 12.19
C LEU A 362 -21.77 -3.88 13.15
N GLU A 363 -22.05 -3.97 14.45
CA GLU A 363 -21.04 -4.11 15.50
C GLU A 363 -20.27 -5.44 15.40
N LYS A 364 -20.86 -6.47 14.78
CA LYS A 364 -20.19 -7.76 14.51
C LYS A 364 -18.98 -7.58 13.59
N TYR A 365 -19.16 -6.77 12.55
CA TYR A 365 -18.19 -6.55 11.48
C TYR A 365 -17.22 -5.41 11.73
N LEU A 366 -17.30 -4.70 12.86
CA LEU A 366 -16.36 -3.61 13.11
C LEU A 366 -14.94 -4.14 13.25
N TYR A 367 -14.01 -3.44 12.63
CA TYR A 367 -12.58 -3.70 12.80
C TYR A 367 -12.16 -3.59 14.27
N LYS A 368 -11.59 -4.68 14.79
CA LYS A 368 -11.19 -4.82 16.21
C LYS A 368 -9.70 -4.61 16.46
N GLY A 369 -8.93 -4.25 15.44
CA GLY A 369 -7.48 -4.07 15.58
C GLY A 369 -7.08 -2.90 16.48
N SER A 370 -5.85 -2.96 16.99
CA SER A 370 -5.35 -1.99 17.96
C SER A 370 -4.92 -0.70 17.28
N VAL A 371 -5.37 0.44 17.82
CA VAL A 371 -4.86 1.75 17.42
C VAL A 371 -3.35 1.87 17.70
N GLU A 372 -2.88 1.23 18.77
CA GLU A 372 -1.46 1.20 19.12
C GLU A 372 -0.66 0.50 18.02
N GLU A 373 -1.10 -0.70 17.59
CA GLU A 373 -0.49 -1.49 16.52
C GLU A 373 -0.45 -0.72 15.20
N LEU A 374 -1.55 -0.04 14.84
CA LEU A 374 -1.59 0.78 13.62
C LEU A 374 -0.58 1.94 13.66
N TYR A 375 -0.44 2.63 14.79
CA TYR A 375 0.58 3.68 14.92
C TYR A 375 2.01 3.12 14.97
N GLU A 376 2.22 1.92 15.51
CA GLU A 376 3.51 1.23 15.42
C GLU A 376 3.87 0.91 13.98
N ALA A 377 2.93 0.33 13.22
CA ALA A 377 3.10 0.05 11.81
C ALA A 377 3.41 1.32 11.00
N SER A 378 2.62 2.37 11.22
CA SER A 378 2.86 3.70 10.62
C SER A 378 4.27 4.23 10.93
N TYR A 379 4.72 4.08 12.18
CA TYR A 379 6.04 4.55 12.61
C TYR A 379 7.16 3.80 11.88
N GLU A 380 7.06 2.48 11.77
CA GLU A 380 8.02 1.65 11.05
C GLU A 380 8.11 2.06 9.57
N VAL A 381 6.97 2.19 8.89
CA VAL A 381 6.91 2.61 7.48
C VAL A 381 7.61 3.97 7.29
N TYR A 382 7.23 4.98 8.08
CA TYR A 382 7.88 6.30 7.98
C TYR A 382 9.35 6.29 8.38
N ASN A 383 9.76 5.40 9.29
CA ASN A 383 11.15 5.26 9.69
C ASN A 383 12.01 4.66 8.55
N ASN A 384 11.51 3.63 7.89
CA ASN A 384 12.18 3.00 6.76
C ASN A 384 12.29 3.99 5.58
N LEU A 385 11.19 4.66 5.23
CA LEU A 385 11.18 5.71 4.21
C LEU A 385 12.12 6.87 4.55
N TYR A 386 12.24 7.25 5.83
CA TYR A 386 13.18 8.30 6.25
C TYR A 386 14.63 7.93 5.93
N TYR A 387 15.09 6.74 6.34
CA TYR A 387 16.47 6.31 6.09
C TYR A 387 16.75 6.15 4.60
N PHE A 388 15.79 5.57 3.88
CA PHE A 388 15.82 5.47 2.42
C PHE A 388 16.06 6.84 1.76
N TYR A 389 15.24 7.85 2.07
CA TYR A 389 15.37 9.16 1.44
C TYR A 389 16.67 9.87 1.82
N ILE A 390 17.19 9.66 3.03
CA ILE A 390 18.51 10.19 3.43
C ILE A 390 19.63 9.59 2.59
N GLN A 391 19.67 8.26 2.46
CA GLN A 391 20.72 7.56 1.71
C GLN A 391 20.69 7.94 0.21
N ASN A 392 19.53 8.33 -0.30
CA ASN A 392 19.34 8.76 -1.69
C ASN A 392 19.47 10.29 -1.90
N GLY A 393 19.90 11.05 -0.89
CA GLY A 393 20.10 12.50 -1.00
C GLY A 393 18.82 13.33 -1.16
N ARG A 394 17.65 12.73 -0.93
CA ARG A 394 16.32 13.36 -1.02
C ARG A 394 15.94 13.98 0.32
N LEU A 395 16.64 15.06 0.68
CA LEU A 395 16.55 15.66 2.02
C LEU A 395 15.15 16.22 2.36
N GLU A 396 14.41 16.74 1.38
CA GLU A 396 13.06 17.29 1.63
C GLU A 396 12.05 16.19 1.98
N GLU A 397 12.08 15.08 1.25
CA GLU A 397 11.23 13.91 1.47
C GLU A 397 11.63 13.20 2.75
N ALA A 398 12.93 13.03 3.00
CA ALA A 398 13.44 12.55 4.29
C ALA A 398 12.91 13.41 5.43
N LEU A 399 12.98 14.74 5.32
CA LEU A 399 12.47 15.63 6.36
C LEU A 399 10.95 15.49 6.56
N ARG A 400 10.20 15.30 5.48
CA ARG A 400 8.75 15.02 5.56
C ARG A 400 8.48 13.72 6.32
N MET A 401 9.20 12.64 6.00
CA MET A 401 9.09 11.35 6.69
C MET A 401 9.53 11.46 8.15
N HIS A 402 10.58 12.25 8.44
CA HIS A 402 11.01 12.57 9.80
C HIS A 402 9.90 13.22 10.61
N TYR A 403 9.24 14.23 10.05
CA TYR A 403 8.13 14.89 10.70
C TYR A 403 6.99 13.91 10.99
N ARG A 404 6.64 13.09 10.01
CA ARG A 404 5.58 12.07 10.10
C ARG A 404 5.86 11.01 11.16
N ARG A 405 7.04 10.36 11.13
CA ARG A 405 7.43 9.37 12.14
C ARG A 405 7.40 9.97 13.55
N CYS A 406 7.83 11.22 13.72
CA CYS A 406 7.76 11.90 15.01
C CYS A 406 6.31 12.20 15.44
N GLU A 407 5.45 12.64 14.51
CA GLU A 407 4.02 12.85 14.77
C GLU A 407 3.33 11.56 15.23
N VAL A 408 3.53 10.47 14.49
CA VAL A 408 2.99 9.15 14.83
C VAL A 408 3.54 8.64 16.16
N ARG A 409 4.85 8.74 16.40
CA ARG A 409 5.46 8.33 17.67
C ARG A 409 4.82 9.04 18.86
N ARG A 410 4.46 10.32 18.70
CA ARG A 410 3.76 11.07 19.74
C ARG A 410 2.34 10.59 19.96
N LYS A 411 1.61 10.25 18.89
CA LYS A 411 0.28 9.63 18.98
C LYS A 411 0.37 8.29 19.70
N LEU A 412 1.32 7.44 19.31
CA LEU A 412 1.61 6.16 19.97
C LEU A 412 1.90 6.31 21.46
N LEU A 413 2.75 7.27 21.86
CA LEU A 413 3.03 7.52 23.28
C LEU A 413 1.79 7.95 24.08
N ARG A 414 0.81 8.60 23.46
CA ARG A 414 -0.46 8.95 24.13
C ARG A 414 -1.34 7.73 24.35
N GLU A 415 -1.20 6.69 23.51
CA GLU A 415 -1.89 5.40 23.69
C GLU A 415 -1.30 4.60 24.85
N ARG A 416 0.03 4.60 24.99
CA ARG A 416 0.77 3.87 26.05
C ARG A 416 0.67 4.48 27.46
N GLY A 417 -0.34 5.30 27.74
CA GLY A 417 -0.69 5.77 29.09
C GLY A 417 -0.28 7.21 29.44
N TRP A 418 -0.76 7.66 30.60
CA TRP A 418 -0.79 9.08 30.99
C TRP A 418 0.58 9.74 31.20
N ILE A 419 1.58 9.03 31.73
CA ILE A 419 2.95 9.55 31.91
C ILE A 419 3.61 9.80 30.55
N ASN A 420 3.43 8.88 29.61
CA ASN A 420 3.94 9.02 28.24
C ASN A 420 3.18 10.11 27.47
N CYS A 421 1.89 10.27 27.73
CA CYS A 421 1.08 11.39 27.24
C CYS A 421 1.60 12.73 27.78
N LEU A 422 1.88 12.84 29.09
CA LEU A 422 2.44 14.05 29.71
C LEU A 422 3.82 14.38 29.15
N ARG A 423 4.70 13.37 29.02
CA ARG A 423 6.03 13.54 28.40
C ARG A 423 5.90 13.99 26.94
N SER A 424 5.05 13.35 26.15
CA SER A 424 4.75 13.75 24.77
C SER A 424 4.22 15.18 24.69
N TRP A 425 3.33 15.56 25.60
CA TRP A 425 2.78 16.91 25.71
C TRP A 425 3.82 17.96 26.10
N ILE A 426 4.70 17.69 27.06
CA ILE A 426 5.80 18.58 27.45
C ILE A 426 6.74 18.81 26.26
N TYR A 427 7.11 17.75 25.54
CA TYR A 427 7.94 17.89 24.32
C TYR A 427 7.21 18.65 23.19
N ASP A 428 5.93 18.34 22.91
CA ASP A 428 5.16 18.98 21.84
C ASP A 428 4.86 20.46 22.12
N LEU A 429 4.32 20.75 23.31
CA LEU A 429 3.86 22.09 23.66
C LEU A 429 5.06 22.98 23.95
N PHE A 430 6.00 22.51 24.77
CA PHE A 430 7.09 23.32 25.28
C PHE A 430 8.25 23.40 24.27
N ILE A 431 8.87 22.27 23.92
CA ILE A 431 10.09 22.26 23.10
C ILE A 431 9.79 22.60 21.63
N LEU A 432 8.85 21.90 21.00
CA LEU A 432 8.60 22.05 19.56
C LEU A 432 7.72 23.25 19.23
N LYS A 433 6.57 23.42 19.87
CA LYS A 433 5.59 24.45 19.47
C LYS A 433 5.88 25.83 20.05
N LEU A 434 6.17 25.92 21.35
CA LEU A 434 6.41 27.20 22.04
C LEU A 434 7.83 27.71 21.76
N LEU A 435 8.86 26.89 22.01
CA LEU A 435 10.25 27.33 22.02
C LEU A 435 10.91 27.35 20.63
N THR A 436 10.67 26.37 19.76
CA THR A 436 11.38 26.29 18.46
C THR A 436 10.48 26.54 17.25
N GLY A 437 9.16 26.52 17.41
CA GLY A 437 8.23 26.55 16.27
C GLY A 437 8.51 25.45 15.25
N TYR A 438 8.87 24.25 15.73
CA TYR A 438 9.36 23.10 14.95
C TYR A 438 10.68 23.39 14.20
N GLY A 439 11.50 24.32 14.69
CA GLY A 439 12.75 24.72 14.04
C GLY A 439 12.56 25.65 12.84
N VAL A 440 11.32 26.04 12.50
CA VAL A 440 11.00 26.81 11.28
C VAL A 440 11.18 28.32 11.48
N LYS A 441 11.06 28.83 12.71
CA LYS A 441 11.08 30.27 12.99
C LYS A 441 12.07 30.60 14.12
N ILE A 442 13.23 31.16 13.75
CA ILE A 442 14.24 31.70 14.70
C ILE A 442 13.63 32.73 15.66
N SER A 443 12.57 33.44 15.25
CA SER A 443 11.90 34.42 16.11
C SER A 443 11.24 33.80 17.34
N ARG A 444 10.90 32.50 17.34
CA ARG A 444 10.24 31.81 18.47
C ARG A 444 11.16 31.67 19.68
N PRO A 445 12.38 31.10 19.55
CA PRO A 445 13.29 31.01 20.68
C PRO A 445 13.69 32.41 21.18
N LEU A 446 13.87 33.38 20.28
CA LEU A 446 14.19 34.77 20.68
C LEU A 446 13.06 35.43 21.50
N VAL A 447 11.80 35.30 21.06
CA VAL A 447 10.65 35.85 21.80
C VAL A 447 10.47 35.13 23.13
N ALA A 448 10.64 33.81 23.18
CA ALA A 448 10.58 33.06 24.43
C ALA A 448 11.69 33.49 25.42
N SER A 449 12.92 33.69 24.94
CA SER A 449 14.01 34.24 25.76
C SER A 449 13.66 35.62 26.31
N ALA A 450 13.11 36.53 25.49
CA ALA A 450 12.71 37.86 25.94
C ALA A 450 11.59 37.83 27.02
N ILE A 451 10.63 36.91 26.89
CA ILE A 451 9.57 36.71 27.89
C ILE A 451 10.17 36.18 29.21
N ILE A 452 11.07 35.20 29.16
CA ILE A 452 11.72 34.64 30.35
C ILE A 452 12.49 35.74 31.09
N ILE A 453 13.32 36.51 30.37
CA ILE A 453 14.07 37.65 30.93
C ILE A 453 13.12 38.66 31.60
N SER A 454 12.01 39.00 30.95
CA SER A 454 11.04 39.96 31.50
C SER A 454 10.39 39.45 32.81
N ILE A 455 10.07 38.16 32.87
CA ILE A 455 9.49 37.52 34.07
C ILE A 455 10.50 37.53 35.22
N PHE A 456 11.75 37.14 34.97
CA PHE A 456 12.77 37.09 36.01
C PHE A 456 13.17 38.47 36.50
N ALA A 457 13.28 39.47 35.61
CA ALA A 457 13.47 40.86 36.00
C ALA A 457 12.37 41.34 36.99
N PHE A 458 11.11 40.99 36.71
CA PHE A 458 9.99 41.30 37.60
C PHE A 458 10.07 40.54 38.94
N LEU A 459 10.47 39.26 38.94
CA LEU A 459 10.63 38.47 40.16
C LEU A 459 11.77 39.00 41.04
N PHE A 460 12.90 39.40 40.45
CA PHE A 460 13.97 40.05 41.21
C PHE A 460 13.53 41.40 41.78
N TRP A 461 12.77 42.19 41.03
CA TRP A 461 12.21 43.45 41.52
C TRP A 461 11.27 43.21 42.71
N LEU A 462 10.34 42.26 42.58
CA LEU A 462 9.36 41.94 43.63
C LEU A 462 10.01 41.41 44.92
N THR A 463 11.19 40.78 44.81
CA THR A 463 11.93 40.22 45.95
C THR A 463 13.03 41.13 46.48
N ASN A 464 13.22 42.34 45.93
CA ASN A 464 14.41 43.16 46.18
C ASN A 464 15.72 42.36 46.00
N GLY A 465 15.73 41.48 45.00
CA GLY A 465 16.70 40.40 44.85
C GLY A 465 18.07 40.79 44.31
N ILE A 466 18.33 42.08 44.04
CA ILE A 466 19.65 42.54 43.57
C ILE A 466 20.17 43.71 44.42
N VAL A 467 21.50 43.87 44.46
CA VAL A 467 22.20 45.03 45.02
C VAL A 467 23.15 45.57 43.97
N LYS A 468 23.20 46.90 43.83
CA LYS A 468 24.09 47.60 42.90
C LYS A 468 25.21 48.29 43.68
N ASN A 469 26.45 47.87 43.41
CA ASN A 469 27.66 48.36 44.07
C ASN A 469 28.45 49.25 43.11
N VAL A 470 28.24 50.57 43.20
CA VAL A 470 29.00 51.57 42.44
C VAL A 470 29.37 52.71 43.39
N ASN A 471 30.63 52.73 43.85
CA ASN A 471 31.14 53.72 44.82
C ASN A 471 30.25 53.89 46.08
N GLY A 472 29.61 52.79 46.51
CA GLY A 472 28.56 52.75 47.55
C GLY A 472 27.40 51.84 47.13
N THR A 473 26.54 51.47 48.08
CA THR A 473 25.29 50.76 47.80
C THR A 473 24.25 51.75 47.31
N VAL A 474 23.91 51.69 46.03
CA VAL A 474 22.85 52.50 45.43
C VAL A 474 21.61 51.63 45.27
N ALA A 475 20.42 52.20 45.53
CA ALA A 475 19.17 51.50 45.28
C ALA A 475 19.06 51.18 43.78
N PRO A 476 18.85 49.91 43.38
CA PRO A 476 18.73 49.55 41.98
C PRO A 476 17.44 50.13 41.39
N ASP A 477 17.53 50.64 40.15
CA ASP A 477 16.34 51.01 39.39
C ASP A 477 15.75 49.79 38.65
N PHE A 478 14.58 49.94 38.02
CA PHE A 478 13.96 48.82 37.30
C PHE A 478 14.83 48.29 36.15
N PHE A 479 15.62 49.15 35.50
CA PHE A 479 16.50 48.75 34.40
C PHE A 479 17.67 47.89 34.89
N ASP A 480 18.13 48.09 36.13
CA ASP A 480 19.14 47.25 36.77
C ASP A 480 18.65 45.80 36.94
N TYR A 481 17.36 45.59 37.22
CA TYR A 481 16.77 44.24 37.29
C TYR A 481 16.67 43.57 35.92
N VAL A 482 16.31 44.33 34.88
CA VAL A 482 16.28 43.84 33.50
C VAL A 482 17.70 43.46 33.05
N TYR A 483 18.68 44.32 33.31
CA TYR A 483 20.07 44.07 32.97
C TYR A 483 20.66 42.88 33.71
N HIS A 484 20.38 42.74 35.02
CA HIS A 484 20.79 41.57 35.79
C HIS A 484 20.19 40.26 35.24
N SER A 485 18.91 40.28 34.87
CA SER A 485 18.22 39.13 34.27
C SER A 485 18.82 38.76 32.90
N VAL A 486 19.12 39.73 32.03
CA VAL A 486 19.80 39.48 30.74
C VAL A 486 21.16 38.81 30.94
N ILE A 487 21.97 39.30 31.87
CA ILE A 487 23.30 38.77 32.18
C ILE A 487 23.20 37.34 32.71
N THR A 488 22.31 37.12 33.67
CA THR A 488 22.11 35.81 34.29
C THR A 488 21.59 34.79 33.28
N PHE A 489 20.63 35.18 32.44
CA PHE A 489 20.09 34.36 31.36
C PHE A 489 21.14 34.01 30.30
N THR A 490 22.06 34.92 29.97
CA THR A 490 23.12 34.65 28.99
C THR A 490 24.36 33.99 29.61
N SER A 491 24.36 33.77 30.93
CA SER A 491 25.50 33.30 31.71
C SER A 491 26.77 34.15 31.50
N LEU A 492 26.61 35.40 31.07
CA LEU A 492 27.69 36.38 31.05
C LEU A 492 28.00 36.74 32.52
N GLY A 493 29.26 36.83 32.91
CA GLY A 493 29.65 36.96 34.32
C GLY A 493 29.05 38.18 35.04
N TYR A 494 28.95 38.10 36.38
CA TYR A 494 28.38 39.15 37.23
C TYR A 494 29.15 40.47 37.06
N SER A 495 28.40 41.53 36.74
CA SER A 495 28.87 42.93 36.73
C SER A 495 28.76 43.54 38.14
N ASN A 496 28.74 44.86 38.27
CA ASN A 496 28.56 45.60 39.55
C ASN A 496 27.19 45.37 40.25
N ILE A 497 26.38 44.42 39.76
CA ILE A 497 25.07 44.06 40.30
C ILE A 497 25.10 42.59 40.72
N GLN A 498 24.78 42.33 41.98
CA GLN A 498 24.85 41.01 42.60
C GLN A 498 23.53 40.62 43.26
N PRO A 499 23.25 39.31 43.43
CA PRO A 499 22.08 38.85 44.18
C PRO A 499 22.10 39.38 45.62
N ASN A 500 20.96 39.87 46.09
CA ASN A 500 20.81 40.42 47.43
C ASN A 500 20.68 39.30 48.48
N LEU A 501 21.81 38.88 49.04
CA LEU A 501 21.84 37.82 50.05
C LEU A 501 21.23 38.23 51.40
N ALA A 502 21.04 39.53 51.64
CA ALA A 502 20.43 40.02 52.87
C ALA A 502 18.92 39.70 52.96
N VAL A 503 18.27 39.43 51.82
CA VAL A 503 16.84 39.06 51.75
C VAL A 503 16.66 37.52 51.74
N GLY A 504 17.76 36.78 51.91
CA GLY A 504 17.79 35.31 51.99
C GLY A 504 18.30 34.64 50.71
N HIS A 505 18.05 33.34 50.57
CA HIS A 505 18.58 32.53 49.46
C HIS A 505 17.74 32.61 48.17
N ILE A 506 16.54 33.20 48.22
CA ILE A 506 15.61 33.26 47.09
C ILE A 506 16.26 33.88 45.83
N PRO A 507 17.01 35.00 45.91
CA PRO A 507 17.64 35.58 44.72
C PRO A 507 18.73 34.70 44.10
N GLN A 508 19.48 33.93 44.91
CA GLN A 508 20.45 32.97 44.39
C GLN A 508 19.75 31.82 43.64
N VAL A 509 18.63 31.33 44.18
CA VAL A 509 17.83 30.27 43.55
C VAL A 509 17.22 30.78 42.23
N LEU A 510 16.69 32.00 42.21
CA LEU A 510 16.17 32.62 41.00
C LEU A 510 17.26 32.77 39.93
N ALA A 511 18.46 33.22 40.33
CA ALA A 511 19.57 33.37 39.40
C ALA A 511 20.05 32.01 38.83
N ALA A 512 20.12 30.98 39.67
CA ALA A 512 20.47 29.63 39.22
C ALA A 512 19.43 29.06 38.23
N LEU A 513 18.14 29.21 38.54
CA LEU A 513 17.06 28.77 37.66
C LEU A 513 17.07 29.50 36.32
N GLU A 514 17.25 30.83 36.33
CA GLU A 514 17.30 31.63 35.11
C GLU A 514 18.49 31.25 34.22
N SER A 515 19.67 31.02 34.81
CA SER A 515 20.85 30.58 34.08
C SER A 515 20.65 29.20 33.44
N MET A 516 20.01 28.25 34.14
CA MET A 516 19.66 26.95 33.55
C MET A 516 18.69 27.08 32.37
N LEU A 517 17.66 27.92 32.50
CA LEU A 517 16.70 28.23 31.44
C LEU A 517 17.39 28.91 30.24
N GLY A 518 18.29 29.84 30.52
CA GLY A 518 19.09 30.55 29.54
C GLY A 518 19.98 29.64 28.70
N ALA A 519 20.72 28.74 29.36
CA ALA A 519 21.54 27.72 28.69
C ALA A 519 20.70 26.81 27.77
N LEU A 520 19.53 26.37 28.24
CA LEU A 520 18.59 25.58 27.44
C LEU A 520 18.10 26.36 26.21
N MET A 521 17.74 27.63 26.38
CA MET A 521 17.26 28.49 25.30
C MET A 521 18.34 28.79 24.25
N MET A 522 19.58 29.00 24.69
CA MET A 522 20.72 29.15 23.77
C MET A 522 20.99 27.87 22.99
N ALA A 523 20.94 26.70 23.63
CA ALA A 523 21.07 25.41 22.94
C ALA A 523 19.95 25.22 21.89
N LEU A 524 18.71 25.59 22.21
CA LEU A 524 17.58 25.54 21.28
C LEU A 524 17.71 26.55 20.13
N LEU A 525 18.25 27.75 20.39
CA LEU A 525 18.53 28.76 19.38
C LEU A 525 19.61 28.27 18.41
N ILE A 526 20.71 27.73 18.94
CA ILE A 526 21.79 27.12 18.14
C ILE A 526 21.23 25.98 17.31
N PHE A 527 20.47 25.06 17.92
CA PHE A 527 19.80 23.98 17.20
C PHE A 527 18.92 24.50 16.05
N THR A 528 18.13 25.55 16.30
CA THR A 528 17.25 26.15 15.29
C THR A 528 18.03 26.84 14.16
N ILE A 529 19.15 27.50 14.47
CA ILE A 529 20.03 28.13 13.49
C ILE A 529 20.73 27.06 12.65
N THR A 530 21.37 26.07 13.28
CA THR A 530 22.04 24.96 12.60
C THR A 530 21.08 24.19 11.70
N TYR A 531 19.87 23.89 12.20
CA TYR A 531 18.80 23.26 11.44
C TYR A 531 18.35 24.08 10.21
N ARG A 532 18.43 25.42 10.29
CA ARG A 532 18.08 26.29 9.17
C ARG A 532 19.21 26.46 8.17
N VAL A 533 20.47 26.45 8.62
CA VAL A 533 21.66 26.55 7.74
C VAL A 533 21.91 25.23 7.01
N SER A 534 21.54 24.09 7.59
CA SER A 534 21.61 22.78 6.93
C SER A 534 20.51 22.56 5.88
N ARG A 535 19.55 23.47 5.77
CA ARG A 535 18.45 23.46 4.81
C ARG A 535 18.72 24.50 3.74
#